data_AF-A0A0R3TSE0-F1
#
_entry.id   AF-A0A0R3TSE0-F1
#
_cell.length_a   1.000
_cell.length_b   1.000
_cell.length_c   1.000
_cell.angle_alpha   90.00
_cell.angle_beta   90.00
_cell.angle_gamma   90.00
#
_symmetry.space_group_name_H-M   'P 1'
#
loop_
_entity.id
_entity.type
_entity.pdbx_description
1 polymer ?
#
loop_
_entity_poly.entity_id
_entity_poly.type
_entity_poly.pdbx_seq_one_letter_code
_entity_poly.pdbx_strand_id
1 'polypeptide(L)'
;MYCLAGSVWGCARSTLNTTYKMFIQPIMLYGCEPLITATEVSLKPLEKAHNQALRLITGGIKSTPIDAMLLVTGSTTIGSLIKEKALILYEKLLRVPMDKFFRIYENRPRHLKTQSGLIQKAIELKNTLQIDDKPKSLSPPMNPLADIDVVDTLAKKETTILQCMDRPMSFHTMKALIRREFQTSRCDKIKARTKEKQWTVALSNIPDWPRIEAVAEFRLRTGHDCLAKHLHRLGVYTQPTCPLCNLQEEMEKTHLIRCPALKTSTESQRYWEARRLLMNCY
;
A
#
# COMPACT_ATOMS: atom_id res chain seq x y z
N MET A 1 11.81 -2.69 12.87
CA MET A 1 11.77 -1.56 11.91
C MET A 1 12.13 -0.22 12.54
N TYR A 2 11.68 0.09 13.77
CA TYR A 2 12.01 1.36 14.45
C TYR A 2 13.50 1.70 14.49
N CYS A 3 14.38 0.73 14.78
CA CYS A 3 15.83 0.94 14.81
C CYS A 3 16.45 1.35 13.46
N LEU A 4 15.74 1.14 12.35
CA LEU A 4 16.20 1.49 10.99
C LEU A 4 15.52 2.75 10.44
N ALA A 5 14.47 3.25 11.11
CA ALA A 5 13.55 4.25 10.58
C ALA A 5 13.70 5.63 11.24
N GLY A 6 14.89 5.96 11.74
CA GLY A 6 15.17 7.28 12.28
C GLY A 6 14.91 8.40 11.25
N SER A 7 14.72 9.62 11.75
CA SER A 7 14.41 10.77 10.89
C SER A 7 15.66 11.46 10.34
N VAL A 8 16.77 11.42 11.09
CA VAL A 8 18.08 12.04 10.77
C VAL A 8 19.09 10.99 10.32
N TRP A 9 18.98 9.77 10.86
CA TRP A 9 19.78 8.60 10.51
C TRP A 9 18.83 7.42 10.26
N GLY A 10 19.24 6.39 9.53
CA GLY A 10 18.37 5.24 9.24
C GLY A 10 18.69 4.61 7.90
N CYS A 11 17.80 3.80 7.34
CA CYS A 11 17.95 3.22 6.00
C CYS A 11 17.21 4.02 4.92
N ALA A 12 17.52 3.74 3.66
CA ALA A 12 16.79 4.29 2.52
C ALA A 12 15.31 3.91 2.56
N ARG A 13 14.47 4.79 2.01
CA ARG A 13 13.02 4.61 2.03
C ARG A 13 12.62 3.33 1.27
N SER A 14 13.27 3.02 0.16
CA SER A 14 13.07 1.77 -0.58
C SER A 14 13.39 0.55 0.27
N THR A 15 14.51 0.54 1.01
CA THR A 15 14.90 -0.54 1.92
C THR A 15 13.83 -0.77 2.98
N LEU A 16 13.38 0.30 3.66
CA LEU A 16 12.33 0.21 4.67
C LEU A 16 11.01 -0.32 4.09
N ASN A 17 10.66 0.11 2.88
CA ASN A 17 9.46 -0.35 2.18
C ASN A 17 9.56 -1.84 1.83
N THR A 18 10.71 -2.29 1.34
CA THR A 18 10.98 -3.71 1.06
C THR A 18 10.92 -4.53 2.35
N THR A 19 11.58 -4.10 3.43
CA THR A 19 11.50 -4.78 4.73
C THR A 19 10.06 -4.89 5.23
N TYR A 20 9.27 -3.82 5.12
CA TYR A 20 7.85 -3.85 5.46
C TYR A 20 7.07 -4.88 4.64
N LYS A 21 7.22 -4.87 3.30
CA LYS A 21 6.52 -5.78 2.38
C LYS A 21 6.92 -7.25 2.57
N MET A 22 8.17 -7.50 2.96
CA MET A 22 8.71 -8.85 3.11
C MET A 22 8.40 -9.48 4.48
N PHE A 23 8.48 -8.70 5.56
CA PHE A 23 8.40 -9.26 6.91
C PHE A 23 7.13 -8.87 7.68
N ILE A 24 6.62 -7.65 7.50
CA ILE A 24 5.53 -7.13 8.32
C ILE A 24 4.18 -7.35 7.63
N GLN A 25 4.09 -6.98 6.35
CA GLN A 25 2.86 -7.10 5.57
C GLN A 25 2.33 -8.53 5.51
N PRO A 26 3.15 -9.59 5.34
CA PRO A 26 2.64 -10.96 5.33
C PRO A 26 2.04 -11.39 6.68
N ILE A 27 2.62 -10.95 7.80
CA ILE A 27 2.08 -11.21 9.14
C ILE A 27 0.71 -10.54 9.30
N MET A 28 0.58 -9.29 8.87
CA MET A 28 -0.68 -8.56 8.93
C MET A 28 -1.79 -9.15 8.05
N LEU A 29 -1.42 -9.81 6.94
CA LEU A 29 -2.35 -10.38 5.96
C LEU A 29 -2.55 -11.89 6.13
N TYR A 30 -1.91 -12.51 7.11
CA TYR A 30 -2.04 -13.94 7.33
C TYR A 30 -3.48 -14.31 7.68
N GLY A 31 -4.10 -15.18 6.89
CA GLY A 31 -5.49 -15.62 7.08
C GLY A 31 -6.52 -14.50 7.01
N CYS A 32 -6.23 -13.41 6.29
CA CYS A 32 -7.12 -12.25 6.23
C CYS A 32 -8.31 -12.42 5.27
N GLU A 33 -8.34 -13.48 4.47
CA GLU A 33 -9.35 -13.69 3.42
C GLU A 33 -10.80 -13.69 3.94
N PRO A 34 -11.13 -14.29 5.11
CA PRO A 34 -12.46 -14.18 5.71
C PRO A 34 -12.86 -12.75 6.08
N LEU A 35 -11.89 -11.84 6.27
CA LEU A 35 -12.15 -10.45 6.63
C LEU A 35 -12.71 -9.61 5.47
N ILE A 36 -12.88 -10.17 4.27
CA ILE A 36 -13.59 -9.49 3.17
C ILE A 36 -15.02 -9.10 3.54
N THR A 37 -15.63 -9.81 4.50
CA THR A 37 -16.99 -9.52 5.01
C THR A 37 -16.98 -8.55 6.20
N ALA A 38 -15.81 -8.22 6.73
CA ALA A 38 -15.68 -7.36 7.89
C ALA A 38 -16.07 -5.91 7.57
N THR A 39 -16.64 -5.22 8.56
CA THR A 39 -16.97 -3.80 8.43
C THR A 39 -15.71 -2.94 8.45
N GLU A 40 -15.79 -1.74 7.87
CA GLU A 40 -14.68 -0.79 7.91
C GLU A 40 -14.25 -0.41 9.34
N VAL A 41 -15.21 -0.41 10.28
CA VAL A 41 -14.95 -0.15 11.71
C VAL A 41 -14.06 -1.24 12.31
N SER A 42 -14.34 -2.51 11.98
CA SER A 42 -13.56 -3.65 12.45
C SER A 42 -12.16 -3.69 11.83
N LEU A 43 -12.00 -3.22 10.59
CA LEU A 43 -10.70 -3.15 9.91
C LEU A 43 -9.83 -1.96 10.37
N LYS A 44 -10.45 -0.90 10.93
CA LYS A 44 -9.78 0.33 11.36
C LYS A 44 -8.50 0.14 12.19
N PRO A 45 -8.40 -0.80 13.15
CA PRO A 45 -7.16 -1.05 13.87
C PRO A 45 -6.02 -1.54 12.95
N LEU A 46 -6.32 -2.42 12.00
CA LEU A 46 -5.35 -2.96 11.05
C LEU A 46 -4.89 -1.88 10.06
N GLU A 47 -5.82 -1.06 9.58
CA GLU A 47 -5.53 0.15 8.79
C GLU A 47 -4.61 1.11 9.54
N LYS A 48 -4.85 1.35 10.84
CA LYS A 48 -3.99 2.21 11.66
C LYS A 48 -2.57 1.65 11.78
N ALA A 49 -2.43 0.36 12.02
CA ALA A 49 -1.11 -0.29 12.11
C ALA A 49 -0.35 -0.19 10.77
N HIS A 50 -1.05 -0.40 9.64
CA HIS A 50 -0.48 -0.25 8.30
C HIS A 50 -0.02 1.19 8.05
N ASN A 51 -0.89 2.17 8.33
CA ASN A 51 -0.58 3.58 8.15
C ASN A 51 0.58 4.02 9.05
N GLN A 52 0.72 3.45 10.25
CA GLN A 52 1.86 3.71 11.11
C GLN A 52 3.17 3.18 10.50
N ALA A 53 3.16 2.00 9.89
CA ALA A 53 4.32 1.50 9.14
C ALA A 53 4.66 2.41 7.95
N LEU A 54 3.67 2.90 7.20
CA LEU A 54 3.90 3.85 6.11
C LEU A 54 4.47 5.19 6.60
N ARG A 55 4.03 5.68 7.77
CA ARG A 55 4.62 6.87 8.41
C ARG A 55 6.10 6.63 8.73
N LEU A 56 6.44 5.46 9.28
CA LEU A 56 7.84 5.11 9.52
C LEU A 56 8.65 4.99 8.22
N ILE A 57 8.09 4.46 7.13
CA ILE A 57 8.79 4.39 5.83
C ILE A 57 9.03 5.78 5.25
N THR A 58 8.06 6.69 5.34
CA THR A 58 8.14 8.02 4.71
C THR A 58 8.79 9.08 5.61
N GLY A 59 8.85 8.82 6.92
CA GLY A 59 9.18 9.84 7.92
C GLY A 59 8.07 10.87 8.13
N GLY A 60 6.85 10.59 7.66
CA GLY A 60 5.69 11.46 7.83
C GLY A 60 5.26 11.61 9.30
N ILE A 61 4.61 12.72 9.60
CA ILE A 61 4.03 12.99 10.92
C ILE A 61 2.57 12.51 10.98
N LYS A 62 1.95 12.56 12.17
CA LYS A 62 0.58 12.06 12.37
C LYS A 62 -0.45 12.77 11.48
N SER A 63 -0.29 14.06 11.22
CA SER A 63 -1.20 14.82 10.36
C SER A 63 -0.96 14.61 8.86
N THR A 64 0.15 13.98 8.46
CA THR A 64 0.44 13.74 7.03
C THR A 64 -0.68 12.93 6.37
N PRO A 65 -1.17 13.32 5.17
CA PRO A 65 -2.24 12.64 4.46
C PRO A 65 -1.85 11.19 4.13
N ILE A 66 -2.79 10.27 4.31
CA ILE A 66 -2.56 8.85 4.02
C ILE A 66 -2.28 8.64 2.53
N ASP A 67 -3.00 9.33 1.66
CA ASP A 67 -2.81 9.22 0.20
C ASP A 67 -1.40 9.63 -0.24
N ALA A 68 -0.78 10.63 0.41
CA ALA A 68 0.61 11.02 0.13
C ALA A 68 1.59 9.90 0.47
N MET A 69 1.38 9.22 1.60
CA MET A 69 2.21 8.08 1.99
C MET A 69 2.01 6.89 1.06
N LEU A 70 0.76 6.55 0.72
CA LEU A 70 0.44 5.46 -0.19
C LEU A 70 1.06 5.68 -1.58
N LEU A 71 1.03 6.92 -2.08
CA LEU A 71 1.65 7.30 -3.36
C LEU A 71 3.17 7.06 -3.32
N VAL A 72 3.86 7.58 -2.31
CA VAL A 72 5.32 7.51 -2.18
C VAL A 72 5.85 6.10 -1.93
N THR A 73 5.10 5.26 -1.20
CA THR A 73 5.50 3.87 -0.96
C THR A 73 5.00 2.90 -2.05
N GLY A 74 4.13 3.38 -2.94
CA GLY A 74 3.44 2.53 -3.90
C GLY A 74 2.65 1.41 -3.22
N SER A 75 2.02 1.70 -2.08
CA SER A 75 1.22 0.75 -1.28
C SER A 75 -0.27 0.97 -1.49
N THR A 76 -1.07 -0.06 -1.23
CA THR A 76 -2.55 -0.03 -1.19
C THR A 76 -3.03 0.05 0.26
N THR A 77 -4.30 0.41 0.46
CA THR A 77 -4.96 0.22 1.76
C THR A 77 -5.06 -1.25 2.14
N ILE A 78 -5.13 -1.54 3.44
CA ILE A 78 -5.28 -2.92 3.94
C ILE A 78 -6.58 -3.56 3.44
N GLY A 79 -7.70 -2.83 3.44
CA GLY A 79 -8.97 -3.33 2.92
C GLY A 79 -8.89 -3.71 1.44
N SER A 80 -8.09 -3.00 0.64
CA SER A 80 -7.85 -3.38 -0.77
C SER A 80 -7.00 -4.65 -0.86
N LEU A 81 -5.98 -4.79 0.00
CA LEU A 81 -5.15 -6.00 0.06
C LEU A 81 -5.95 -7.24 0.48
N ILE A 82 -6.84 -7.09 1.48
CA ILE A 82 -7.74 -8.16 1.92
C ILE A 82 -8.64 -8.60 0.77
N LYS A 83 -9.26 -7.65 0.05
CA LYS A 83 -10.09 -7.93 -1.12
C LYS A 83 -9.32 -8.66 -2.23
N GLU A 84 -8.08 -8.22 -2.52
CA GLU A 84 -7.21 -8.88 -3.49
C GLU A 84 -6.91 -10.33 -3.08
N LYS A 85 -6.52 -10.55 -1.81
CA LYS A 85 -6.19 -11.88 -1.28
C LYS A 85 -7.38 -12.82 -1.26
N ALA A 86 -8.54 -12.33 -0.81
CA ALA A 86 -9.78 -13.09 -0.78
C ALA A 86 -10.22 -13.52 -2.19
N LEU A 87 -10.09 -12.63 -3.19
CA LEU A 87 -10.40 -12.98 -4.57
C LEU A 87 -9.41 -14.01 -5.15
N ILE A 88 -8.12 -13.87 -4.86
CA ILE A 88 -7.11 -14.87 -5.26
C ILE A 88 -7.40 -16.23 -4.62
N LEU A 89 -7.79 -16.27 -3.35
CA LEU A 89 -8.17 -17.52 -2.68
C LEU A 89 -9.41 -18.12 -3.34
N TYR A 90 -10.44 -17.31 -3.61
CA TYR A 90 -11.65 -17.76 -4.28
C TYR A 90 -11.36 -18.40 -5.65
N GLU A 91 -10.57 -17.73 -6.49
CA GLU A 91 -10.15 -18.27 -7.79
C GLU A 91 -9.31 -19.55 -7.66
N LYS A 92 -8.54 -19.68 -6.57
CA LYS A 92 -7.81 -20.92 -6.27
C LYS A 92 -8.77 -22.05 -5.92
N LEU A 93 -9.78 -21.80 -5.09
CA LEU A 93 -10.79 -22.78 -4.66
C LEU A 93 -11.59 -23.32 -5.85
N LEU A 94 -11.97 -22.48 -6.81
CA LEU A 94 -12.66 -22.90 -8.04
C LEU A 94 -11.87 -23.88 -8.91
N ARG A 95 -10.54 -23.90 -8.76
CA ARG A 95 -9.63 -24.69 -9.60
C ARG A 95 -9.10 -25.95 -8.91
N VAL A 96 -9.53 -26.26 -7.68
CA VAL A 96 -9.13 -27.48 -6.98
C VAL A 96 -9.77 -28.69 -7.68
N PRO A 97 -8.99 -29.66 -8.18
CA PRO A 97 -9.53 -30.74 -9.02
C PRO A 97 -10.40 -31.76 -8.25
N MET A 98 -10.12 -31.99 -6.97
CA MET A 98 -10.80 -32.98 -6.14
C MET A 98 -12.06 -32.45 -5.44
N ASP A 99 -12.25 -31.13 -5.40
CA ASP A 99 -13.35 -30.50 -4.70
C ASP A 99 -14.37 -29.96 -5.70
N LYS A 100 -15.55 -30.60 -5.75
CA LYS A 100 -16.66 -30.13 -6.58
C LYS A 100 -17.46 -29.02 -5.90
N PHE A 101 -17.38 -28.90 -4.57
CA PHE A 101 -18.23 -28.00 -3.78
C PHE A 101 -18.15 -26.56 -4.25
N PHE A 102 -16.93 -26.04 -4.42
CA PHE A 102 -16.75 -24.64 -4.83
C PHE A 102 -17.15 -24.36 -6.27
N ARG A 103 -17.00 -25.33 -7.18
CA ARG A 103 -17.42 -25.18 -8.59
C ARG A 103 -18.93 -25.19 -8.77
N ILE A 104 -19.63 -25.95 -7.94
CA ILE A 104 -21.11 -26.06 -7.97
C ILE A 104 -21.76 -25.18 -6.89
N TYR A 105 -20.98 -24.33 -6.22
CA TYR A 105 -21.51 -23.50 -5.16
C TYR A 105 -22.49 -22.49 -5.75
N GLU A 106 -23.75 -22.65 -5.38
CA GLU A 106 -24.80 -21.68 -5.65
C GLU A 106 -25.11 -20.91 -4.38
N ASN A 107 -25.30 -19.59 -4.53
CA ASN A 107 -25.63 -18.74 -3.40
C ASN A 107 -27.09 -18.99 -2.96
N ARG A 108 -27.28 -19.95 -2.04
CA ARG A 108 -28.60 -20.29 -1.51
C ARG A 108 -29.10 -19.23 -0.53
N PRO A 109 -30.42 -19.01 -0.42
CA PRO A 109 -30.99 -18.13 0.58
C PRO A 109 -30.62 -18.62 1.98
N ARG A 110 -30.02 -17.73 2.78
CA ARG A 110 -29.56 -18.01 4.15
C ARG A 110 -30.54 -17.46 5.16
N HIS A 111 -30.62 -18.11 6.32
CA HIS A 111 -31.46 -17.66 7.44
C HIS A 111 -31.07 -16.23 7.88
N LEU A 112 -29.77 -15.95 7.97
CA LEU A 112 -29.23 -14.61 8.22
C LEU A 112 -29.01 -13.86 6.89
N LYS A 113 -30.04 -13.16 6.42
CA LYS A 113 -30.01 -12.41 5.16
C LYS A 113 -29.08 -11.20 5.17
N THR A 114 -28.76 -10.67 6.35
CA THR A 114 -27.98 -9.43 6.53
C THR A 114 -26.46 -9.63 6.42
N GLN A 115 -25.96 -10.86 6.47
CA GLN A 115 -24.52 -11.13 6.46
C GLN A 115 -24.10 -11.89 5.20
N SER A 116 -23.33 -11.24 4.33
CA SER A 116 -22.68 -11.89 3.19
C SER A 116 -21.54 -12.80 3.65
N GLY A 117 -21.43 -14.01 3.09
CA GLY A 117 -20.26 -14.88 3.30
C GLY A 117 -19.08 -14.50 2.39
N LEU A 118 -17.93 -15.15 2.60
CA LEU A 118 -16.72 -14.96 1.78
C LEU A 118 -16.99 -15.16 0.30
N ILE A 119 -17.64 -16.28 -0.07
CA ILE A 119 -17.89 -16.63 -1.48
C ILE A 119 -18.78 -15.57 -2.14
N GLN A 120 -19.84 -15.14 -1.45
CA GLN A 120 -20.72 -14.10 -1.96
C GLN A 120 -19.97 -12.79 -2.20
N LYS A 121 -19.14 -12.34 -1.24
CA LYS A 121 -18.34 -11.12 -1.41
C LYS A 121 -17.30 -11.25 -2.51
N ALA A 122 -16.70 -12.42 -2.69
CA ALA A 122 -15.75 -12.67 -3.77
C ALA A 122 -16.44 -12.63 -5.14
N ILE A 123 -17.63 -13.20 -5.29
CA ILE A 123 -18.45 -13.13 -6.52
C ILE A 123 -18.87 -11.69 -6.81
N GLU A 124 -19.39 -10.96 -5.81
CA GLU A 124 -19.74 -9.54 -5.94
C GLU A 124 -18.54 -8.71 -6.42
N LEU A 125 -17.36 -8.96 -5.85
CA LEU A 125 -16.12 -8.29 -6.20
C LEU A 125 -15.64 -8.67 -7.62
N LYS A 126 -15.72 -9.95 -8.00
CA LYS A 126 -15.38 -10.43 -9.35
C LYS A 126 -16.25 -9.76 -10.41
N ASN A 127 -17.57 -9.71 -10.16
CA ASN A 127 -18.55 -9.06 -11.05
C ASN A 127 -18.26 -7.56 -11.16
N THR A 128 -17.93 -6.89 -10.05
CA THR A 128 -17.57 -5.47 -10.04
C THR A 128 -16.32 -5.19 -10.90
N LEU A 129 -15.36 -6.11 -10.90
CA LEU A 129 -14.13 -6.01 -11.68
C LEU A 129 -14.30 -6.49 -13.14
N GLN A 130 -15.49 -6.97 -13.53
CA GLN A 130 -15.79 -7.50 -14.86
C GLN A 130 -14.79 -8.58 -15.33
N ILE A 131 -14.31 -9.40 -14.39
CA ILE A 131 -13.39 -10.49 -14.69
C ILE A 131 -14.22 -11.69 -15.15
N ASP A 132 -14.33 -11.89 -16.46
CA ASP A 132 -14.90 -13.11 -17.06
C ASP A 132 -13.80 -14.13 -17.33
N ASP A 133 -14.01 -15.38 -16.89
CA ASP A 133 -13.06 -16.46 -17.14
C ASP A 133 -13.69 -17.86 -17.16
N LYS A 134 -13.07 -18.73 -17.96
CA LYS A 134 -13.25 -20.18 -17.89
C LYS A 134 -12.08 -20.75 -17.08
N PRO A 135 -12.27 -21.19 -15.81
CA PRO A 135 -11.16 -21.58 -14.94
C PRO A 135 -10.53 -22.92 -15.37
N LYS A 136 -9.21 -22.93 -15.59
CA LYS A 136 -8.43 -24.17 -15.77
C LYS A 136 -8.15 -24.83 -14.42
N SER A 137 -8.36 -26.14 -14.29
CA SER A 137 -8.02 -26.89 -13.08
C SER A 137 -6.54 -26.79 -12.74
N LEU A 138 -6.22 -26.73 -11.44
CA LEU A 138 -4.86 -26.84 -10.95
C LEU A 138 -4.34 -28.25 -11.21
N SER A 139 -3.08 -28.36 -11.63
CA SER A 139 -2.37 -29.63 -11.62
C SER A 139 -2.17 -30.06 -10.15
N PRO A 140 -2.44 -31.33 -9.81
CA PRO A 140 -2.08 -31.84 -8.49
C PRO A 140 -0.55 -31.75 -8.31
N PRO A 141 -0.07 -31.47 -7.08
CA PRO A 141 1.36 -31.53 -6.81
C PRO A 141 1.86 -32.95 -7.14
N MET A 142 2.90 -33.02 -7.96
CA MET A 142 3.51 -34.29 -8.33
C MET A 142 4.18 -34.87 -7.08
N ASN A 143 3.77 -36.08 -6.68
CA ASN A 143 4.45 -36.79 -5.59
C ASN A 143 5.84 -37.20 -6.10
N PRO A 144 6.94 -36.72 -5.50
CA PRO A 144 8.29 -37.06 -5.95
C PRO A 144 8.64 -38.55 -5.76
N LEU A 145 7.80 -39.33 -5.07
CA LEU A 145 7.93 -40.78 -4.88
C LEU A 145 7.00 -41.61 -5.78
N ALA A 146 6.19 -40.99 -6.66
CA ALA A 146 5.35 -41.72 -7.60
C ALA A 146 6.15 -42.20 -8.81
N ASP A 147 5.88 -43.41 -9.29
CA ASP A 147 6.60 -44.09 -10.37
C ASP A 147 6.85 -43.19 -11.60
N ILE A 148 8.10 -43.18 -12.05
CA ILE A 148 8.64 -42.34 -13.13
C ILE A 148 7.92 -42.62 -14.47
N ASP A 149 7.39 -43.82 -14.67
CA ASP A 149 6.69 -44.19 -15.91
C ASP A 149 5.31 -43.52 -16.08
N VAL A 150 4.68 -43.10 -14.97
CA VAL A 150 3.44 -42.32 -15.00
C VAL A 150 3.72 -40.86 -15.41
N VAL A 151 4.94 -40.36 -15.15
CA VAL A 151 5.39 -39.00 -15.50
C VAL A 151 5.43 -38.80 -17.01
N ASP A 152 5.95 -39.79 -17.72
CA ASP A 152 6.19 -39.71 -19.16
C ASP A 152 4.89 -39.81 -19.98
N THR A 153 3.89 -40.53 -19.45
CA THR A 153 2.56 -40.67 -20.07
C THR A 153 1.68 -39.44 -19.87
N LEU A 154 1.83 -38.71 -18.75
CA LEU A 154 1.13 -37.44 -18.51
C LEU A 154 1.75 -36.28 -19.30
N ALA A 155 3.08 -36.20 -19.39
CA ALA A 155 3.78 -35.18 -20.18
C ALA A 155 3.43 -35.29 -21.68
N LYS A 156 3.35 -36.51 -22.23
CA LYS A 156 2.96 -36.74 -23.64
C LYS A 156 1.51 -36.34 -23.95
N LYS A 157 0.60 -36.36 -22.96
CA LYS A 157 -0.78 -35.86 -23.12
C LYS A 157 -0.86 -34.33 -23.12
N GLU A 158 0.08 -33.64 -22.48
CA GLU A 158 0.11 -32.17 -22.45
C GLU A 158 0.67 -31.53 -23.73
N THR A 159 1.45 -32.25 -24.54
CA THR A 159 2.11 -31.71 -25.74
C THR A 159 1.19 -31.60 -26.96
N THR A 160 0.01 -32.23 -26.95
CA THR A 160 -0.98 -32.14 -28.04
C THR A 160 -2.06 -31.12 -27.68
N ILE A 161 -1.75 -29.82 -27.74
CA ILE A 161 -2.79 -28.79 -27.58
C ILE A 161 -2.71 -27.79 -28.72
N LEU A 162 -3.67 -27.93 -29.63
CA LEU A 162 -4.05 -26.99 -30.69
C LEU A 162 -4.22 -25.57 -30.12
N GLN A 163 -3.78 -24.57 -30.87
CA GLN A 163 -4.01 -23.16 -30.57
C GLN A 163 -5.47 -22.81 -30.86
N CYS A 164 -6.20 -22.29 -29.87
CA CYS A 164 -7.50 -21.64 -30.07
C CYS A 164 -7.76 -20.63 -28.94
N MET A 165 -8.46 -19.54 -29.25
CA MET A 165 -8.68 -18.38 -28.38
C MET A 165 -9.64 -18.63 -27.20
N ASP A 166 -10.18 -19.84 -27.06
CA ASP A 166 -11.11 -20.28 -26.00
C ASP A 166 -10.43 -21.06 -24.85
N ARG A 167 -9.09 -20.98 -24.73
CA ARG A 167 -8.37 -21.76 -23.71
C ARG A 167 -8.75 -21.33 -22.28
N PRO A 168 -9.03 -22.28 -21.37
CA PRO A 168 -9.29 -21.96 -19.97
C PRO A 168 -8.04 -21.34 -19.32
N MET A 169 -8.25 -20.28 -18.54
CA MET A 169 -7.18 -19.45 -17.99
C MET A 169 -6.49 -20.14 -16.80
N SER A 170 -5.15 -20.16 -16.83
CA SER A 170 -4.35 -20.70 -15.72
C SER A 170 -4.51 -19.87 -14.45
N PHE A 171 -4.33 -20.49 -13.27
CA PHE A 171 -4.35 -19.77 -12.00
C PHE A 171 -3.27 -18.67 -11.92
N HIS A 172 -2.09 -18.92 -12.48
CA HIS A 172 -1.00 -17.93 -12.47
C HIS A 172 -1.37 -16.68 -13.29
N THR A 173 -1.96 -16.86 -14.46
CA THR A 173 -2.46 -15.77 -15.31
C THR A 173 -3.58 -15.01 -14.59
N MET A 174 -4.55 -15.72 -14.01
CA MET A 174 -5.67 -15.10 -13.29
C MET A 174 -5.18 -14.31 -12.07
N LYS A 175 -4.27 -14.87 -11.27
CA LYS A 175 -3.64 -14.18 -10.13
C LYS A 175 -2.89 -12.92 -10.55
N ALA A 176 -2.18 -12.96 -11.68
CA ALA A 176 -1.51 -11.79 -12.22
C ALA A 176 -2.50 -10.71 -12.70
N LEU A 177 -3.59 -11.13 -13.36
CA LEU A 177 -4.67 -10.25 -13.80
C LEU A 177 -5.34 -9.56 -12.60
N ILE A 178 -5.73 -10.30 -11.57
CA ILE A 178 -6.31 -9.74 -10.34
C ILE A 178 -5.38 -8.68 -9.75
N ARG A 179 -4.09 -8.99 -9.58
CA ARG A 179 -3.11 -8.03 -9.07
C ARG A 179 -3.03 -6.77 -9.92
N ARG A 180 -3.06 -6.91 -11.24
CA ARG A 180 -3.04 -5.78 -12.18
C ARG A 180 -4.28 -4.91 -12.02
N GLU A 181 -5.48 -5.49 -11.96
CA GLU A 181 -6.72 -4.73 -11.81
C GLU A 181 -6.79 -3.98 -10.47
N PHE A 182 -6.37 -4.62 -9.37
CA PHE A 182 -6.25 -3.95 -8.07
C PHE A 182 -5.23 -2.81 -8.08
N GLN A 183 -4.11 -3.01 -8.78
CA GLN A 183 -3.08 -1.98 -8.95
C GLN A 183 -3.59 -0.80 -9.78
N THR A 184 -4.27 -1.04 -10.89
CA THR A 184 -4.89 0.01 -11.74
C THR A 184 -5.95 0.77 -10.96
N SER A 185 -6.90 0.05 -10.33
CA SER A 185 -7.95 0.65 -9.50
C SER A 185 -7.37 1.52 -8.38
N ARG A 186 -6.27 1.09 -7.75
CA ARG A 186 -5.55 1.91 -6.78
C ARG A 186 -5.06 3.21 -7.42
N CYS A 187 -4.29 3.11 -8.52
CA CYS A 187 -3.68 4.26 -9.16
C CYS A 187 -4.75 5.29 -9.55
N ASP A 188 -5.89 4.85 -10.08
CA ASP A 188 -6.98 5.75 -10.49
C ASP A 188 -7.67 6.40 -9.28
N LYS A 189 -7.95 5.63 -8.22
CA LYS A 189 -8.53 6.17 -6.98
C LYS A 189 -7.63 7.21 -6.33
N ILE A 190 -6.32 6.94 -6.26
CA ILE A 190 -5.36 7.90 -5.69
C ILE A 190 -5.28 9.15 -6.58
N LYS A 191 -5.16 9.01 -7.90
CA LYS A 191 -5.18 10.15 -8.83
C LYS A 191 -6.43 11.00 -8.67
N ALA A 192 -7.62 10.38 -8.57
CA ALA A 192 -8.88 11.09 -8.38
C ALA A 192 -8.92 11.89 -7.06
N ARG A 193 -8.53 11.28 -5.94
CA ARG A 193 -8.51 11.94 -4.61
C ARG A 193 -7.49 13.06 -4.50
N THR A 194 -6.43 12.98 -5.30
CA THR A 194 -5.27 13.86 -5.20
C THR A 194 -5.15 14.88 -6.32
N LYS A 195 -6.11 14.92 -7.26
CA LYS A 195 -6.11 15.77 -8.46
C LYS A 195 -5.80 17.25 -8.20
N GLU A 196 -6.34 17.79 -7.12
CA GLU A 196 -6.18 19.21 -6.75
C GLU A 196 -5.02 19.45 -5.77
N LYS A 197 -4.32 18.39 -5.35
CA LYS A 197 -3.28 18.48 -4.33
C LYS A 197 -1.95 18.80 -5.00
N GLN A 198 -1.42 19.98 -4.69
CA GLN A 198 -0.14 20.48 -5.20
C GLN A 198 1.04 19.54 -4.97
N TRP A 199 0.98 18.71 -3.92
CA TRP A 199 2.08 17.80 -3.59
C TRP A 199 2.19 16.58 -4.52
N THR A 200 1.19 16.24 -5.33
CA THR A 200 1.22 15.01 -6.15
C THR A 200 2.39 14.93 -7.13
N VAL A 201 2.59 15.99 -7.92
CA VAL A 201 3.71 16.12 -8.86
C VAL A 201 5.03 16.26 -8.09
N ALA A 202 4.99 16.93 -6.95
CA ALA A 202 6.17 17.10 -6.11
C ALA A 202 6.63 15.78 -5.50
N LEU A 203 5.79 14.78 -5.23
CA LEU A 203 6.24 13.57 -4.54
C LEU A 203 7.07 12.59 -5.40
N SER A 204 7.06 12.70 -6.74
CA SER A 204 7.81 11.79 -7.63
C SER A 204 9.33 11.98 -7.56
N ASN A 205 9.78 13.21 -7.27
CA ASN A 205 11.20 13.59 -7.37
C ASN A 205 11.90 13.59 -6.01
N ILE A 206 11.41 12.83 -5.03
CA ILE A 206 11.98 12.81 -3.67
C ILE A 206 13.15 11.81 -3.67
N PRO A 207 14.33 12.19 -3.15
CA PRO A 207 15.45 11.28 -3.02
C PRO A 207 15.06 10.08 -2.17
N ASP A 208 15.60 8.91 -2.50
CA ASP A 208 15.40 7.73 -1.67
C ASP A 208 16.34 7.71 -0.45
N TRP A 209 17.48 8.39 -0.61
CA TRP A 209 18.62 8.45 0.31
C TRP A 209 19.43 9.74 0.05
N PRO A 210 20.12 10.33 1.05
CA PRO A 210 20.17 9.97 2.46
C PRO A 210 18.83 10.18 3.18
N ARG A 211 18.59 9.38 4.22
CA ARG A 211 17.32 9.39 4.99
C ARG A 211 16.91 10.78 5.44
N ILE A 212 17.88 11.55 5.94
CA ILE A 212 17.70 12.91 6.45
C ILE A 212 17.09 13.84 5.39
N GLU A 213 17.54 13.74 4.14
CA GLU A 213 17.05 14.53 3.02
C GLU A 213 15.68 14.03 2.55
N ALA A 214 15.54 12.70 2.39
CA ALA A 214 14.27 12.09 1.98
C ALA A 214 13.12 12.46 2.92
N VAL A 215 13.35 12.47 4.24
CA VAL A 215 12.35 12.83 5.25
C VAL A 215 12.06 14.34 5.24
N ALA A 216 13.09 15.19 5.17
CA ALA A 216 12.91 16.64 5.11
C ALA A 216 12.07 17.03 3.89
N GLU A 217 12.46 16.52 2.72
CA GLU A 217 11.82 16.87 1.48
C GLU A 217 10.39 16.34 1.36
N PHE A 218 10.12 15.11 1.83
CA PHE A 218 8.75 14.59 1.90
C PHE A 218 7.85 15.47 2.78
N ARG A 219 8.35 15.90 3.93
CA ARG A 219 7.62 16.75 4.87
C ARG A 219 7.36 18.14 4.31
N LEU A 220 8.37 18.78 3.70
CA LEU A 220 8.26 20.11 3.09
C LEU A 220 7.33 20.09 1.88
N ARG A 221 7.47 19.10 0.98
CA ARG A 221 6.62 19.00 -0.22
C ARG A 221 5.16 18.71 0.11
N THR A 222 4.89 17.97 1.20
CA THR A 222 3.51 17.77 1.67
C THR A 222 2.95 18.96 2.44
N GLY A 223 3.79 19.89 2.91
CA GLY A 223 3.39 20.97 3.82
C GLY A 223 3.08 20.48 5.25
N HIS A 224 3.48 19.25 5.58
CA HIS A 224 3.37 18.65 6.91
C HIS A 224 4.75 18.61 7.57
N ASP A 225 5.35 19.79 7.68
CA ASP A 225 6.78 19.98 7.94
C ASP A 225 7.14 20.20 9.42
N CYS A 226 6.16 20.48 10.28
CA CYS A 226 6.40 20.90 11.67
C CYS A 226 7.23 22.19 11.77
N LEU A 227 7.10 23.09 10.81
CA LEU A 227 7.56 24.47 10.94
C LEU A 227 6.45 25.35 11.55
N ALA A 228 6.76 26.60 11.90
CA ALA A 228 5.84 27.46 12.65
C ALA A 228 4.46 27.58 11.97
N LYS A 229 4.40 27.73 10.63
CA LYS A 229 3.13 27.79 9.89
C LYS A 229 2.28 26.53 10.09
N HIS A 230 2.88 25.35 9.97
CA HIS A 230 2.16 24.09 10.17
C HIS A 230 1.81 23.84 11.63
N LEU A 231 2.71 24.18 12.56
CA LEU A 231 2.48 24.05 14.00
C LEU A 231 1.36 24.98 14.49
N HIS A 232 1.26 26.18 13.91
CA HIS A 232 0.16 27.10 14.18
C HIS A 232 -1.19 26.54 13.74
N ARG A 233 -1.26 25.94 12.54
CA ARG A 233 -2.48 25.24 12.08
C ARG A 233 -2.89 24.08 12.99
N LEU A 234 -1.93 23.46 13.68
CA LEU A 234 -2.20 22.40 14.66
C LEU A 234 -2.53 22.94 16.06
N GLY A 235 -2.53 24.26 16.26
CA GLY A 235 -2.79 24.91 17.55
C GLY A 235 -1.63 24.84 18.54
N VAL A 236 -0.42 24.45 18.09
CA VAL A 236 0.78 24.37 18.96
C VAL A 236 1.45 25.74 19.08
N TYR A 237 1.46 26.52 17.99
CA TYR A 237 2.02 27.86 17.96
C TYR A 237 0.92 28.91 17.92
N THR A 238 1.15 30.06 18.57
CA THR A 238 0.23 31.19 18.56
C THR A 238 0.24 31.94 17.22
N GLN A 239 1.36 31.93 16.50
CA GLN A 239 1.53 32.62 15.22
C GLN A 239 2.21 31.71 14.17
N PRO A 240 1.90 31.88 12.88
CA PRO A 240 2.53 31.13 11.79
C PRO A 240 3.92 31.66 11.39
N THR A 241 4.33 32.79 11.97
CA THR A 241 5.54 33.54 11.63
C THR A 241 6.80 32.85 12.13
N CYS A 242 7.93 33.11 11.47
CA CYS A 242 9.23 32.56 11.86
C CYS A 242 9.72 33.21 13.16
N PRO A 243 9.87 32.46 14.28
CA PRO A 243 10.37 33.02 15.53
C PRO A 243 11.90 33.17 15.53
N LEU A 244 12.59 32.66 14.51
CA LEU A 244 14.05 32.66 14.45
C LEU A 244 14.61 33.94 13.83
N CYS A 245 13.79 34.73 13.13
CA CYS A 245 14.23 35.95 12.47
C CYS A 245 13.20 37.07 12.62
N ASN A 246 13.62 38.31 12.35
CA ASN A 246 12.78 39.49 12.54
C ASN A 246 11.96 39.88 11.28
N LEU A 247 11.82 38.98 10.31
CA LEU A 247 11.15 39.28 9.03
C LEU A 247 9.62 39.21 9.10
N GLN A 248 9.04 38.67 10.18
CA GLN A 248 7.59 38.47 10.36
C GLN A 248 6.90 37.68 9.23
N GLU A 249 7.65 36.95 8.42
CA GLU A 249 7.12 36.07 7.38
C GLU A 249 6.66 34.71 7.95
N GLU A 250 5.67 34.08 7.33
CA GLU A 250 5.26 32.72 7.68
C GLU A 250 6.39 31.71 7.44
N MET A 251 6.63 30.83 8.41
CA MET A 251 7.72 29.87 8.33
C MET A 251 7.30 28.62 7.55
N GLU A 252 7.48 28.66 6.24
CA GLU A 252 7.29 27.53 5.32
C GLU A 252 8.52 27.29 4.43
N LYS A 253 8.44 26.32 3.51
CA LYS A 253 9.55 25.95 2.60
C LYS A 253 10.20 27.15 1.90
N THR A 254 9.40 28.10 1.39
CA THR A 254 9.90 29.29 0.67
C THR A 254 10.70 30.23 1.59
N HIS A 255 10.20 30.46 2.80
CA HIS A 255 10.87 31.26 3.81
C HIS A 255 12.16 30.60 4.31
N LEU A 256 12.17 29.26 4.49
CA LEU A 256 13.38 28.54 4.93
C LEU A 256 14.61 28.85 4.06
N ILE A 257 14.42 29.01 2.74
CA ILE A 257 15.51 29.31 1.78
C ILE A 257 16.03 30.75 1.91
N ARG A 258 15.30 31.64 2.57
CA ARG A 258 15.68 33.07 2.71
C ARG A 258 15.93 33.48 4.15
N CYS A 259 15.62 32.63 5.12
CA CYS A 259 15.71 32.94 6.54
C CYS A 259 17.16 33.25 6.97
N PRO A 260 17.48 34.48 7.41
CA PRO A 260 18.85 34.90 7.72
C PRO A 260 19.43 34.24 8.97
N ALA A 261 18.57 33.65 9.82
CA ALA A 261 18.98 32.96 11.04
C ALA A 261 19.57 31.57 10.79
N LEU A 262 19.40 31.01 9.58
CA LEU A 262 19.87 29.67 9.21
C LEU A 262 21.18 29.80 8.44
N LYS A 263 22.22 29.07 8.87
CA LYS A 263 23.58 29.18 8.33
C LYS A 263 23.87 28.19 7.21
N THR A 264 23.09 27.12 7.14
CA THR A 264 23.31 26.04 6.17
C THR A 264 22.79 26.38 4.76
N SER A 265 23.30 25.69 3.75
CA SER A 265 23.05 26.03 2.34
C SER A 265 21.91 25.22 1.71
N THR A 266 21.80 23.92 2.01
CA THR A 266 20.79 23.06 1.36
C THR A 266 19.43 23.15 2.06
N GLU A 267 18.35 22.97 1.30
CA GLU A 267 16.97 23.01 1.82
C GLU A 267 16.78 22.05 3.00
N SER A 268 17.26 20.81 2.87
CA SER A 268 17.19 19.79 3.91
C SER A 268 17.98 20.14 5.16
N GLN A 269 19.19 20.71 5.02
CA GLN A 269 19.99 21.14 6.17
C GLN A 269 19.31 22.28 6.92
N ARG A 270 18.81 23.29 6.20
CA ARG A 270 18.08 24.43 6.77
C ARG A 270 16.83 23.99 7.49
N TYR A 271 16.10 23.02 6.95
CA TYR A 271 14.95 22.41 7.62
C TYR A 271 15.32 21.81 8.98
N TRP A 272 16.36 20.98 9.04
CA TRP A 272 16.78 20.35 10.30
C TRP A 272 17.40 21.32 11.29
N GLU A 273 18.15 22.31 10.82
CA GLU A 273 18.69 23.42 11.62
C GLU A 273 17.55 24.23 12.25
N ALA A 274 16.58 24.66 11.44
CA ALA A 274 15.37 25.33 11.89
C ALA A 274 14.64 24.51 12.95
N ARG A 275 14.39 23.21 12.68
CA ARG A 275 13.71 22.33 13.62
C ARG A 275 14.44 22.17 14.95
N ARG A 276 15.78 22.16 14.95
CA ARG A 276 16.60 22.11 16.17
C ARG A 276 16.46 23.40 16.97
N LEU A 277 16.54 24.55 16.30
CA LEU A 277 16.38 25.85 16.95
C LEU A 277 14.98 26.03 17.54
N LEU A 278 13.92 25.66 16.79
CA LEU A 278 12.54 25.71 17.26
C LEU A 278 12.29 24.83 18.50
N MET A 279 13.02 23.72 18.67
CA MET A 279 12.92 22.88 19.87
C MET A 279 13.63 23.49 21.08
N ASN A 280 14.67 24.30 20.87
CA ASN A 280 15.45 24.93 21.93
C ASN A 280 14.86 26.28 22.39
N CYS A 281 13.91 26.84 21.64
CA CYS A 281 13.20 28.08 21.98
C CYS A 281 11.98 27.84 22.90
N TYR A 282 11.71 26.59 23.30
CA TYR A 282 10.62 26.18 24.19
C TYR A 282 11.16 25.53 25.45
#